data_AF-A0A3C0R7Z7-F1
#
_entry.id   AF-A0A3C0R7Z7-F1
#
_cell.length_a   1.000
_cell.length_b   1.000
_cell.length_c   1.000
_cell.angle_alpha   90.00
_cell.angle_beta   90.00
_cell.angle_gamma   90.00
#
_symmetry.space_group_name_H-M   'P 1'
#
loop_
_entity.id
_entity.type
_entity.pdbx_description
1 polymer ?
#
loop_
_entity_poly.entity_id
_entity_poly.type
_entity_poly.pdbx_seq_one_letter_code
_entity_poly.pdbx_strand_id
1 'polypeptide(L)'
;SGIEGSIVVNKVKEGKADFGFNARTEVYENLYKAGVIDPTKVARVALENAASIAGMLLTTEAVIADKPKPEAAHAHPAPDMGGMGY
;
A
#
# COMPACT_ATOMS: atom_id res chain seq x y z
N SER A 1 -6.76 19.13 2.76
CA SER A 1 -6.31 20.45 3.21
C SER A 1 -5.34 21.02 2.19
N GLY A 2 -5.46 22.31 1.84
CA GLY A 2 -4.63 22.99 0.84
C GLY A 2 -3.31 23.53 1.40
N ILE A 3 -2.73 22.86 2.39
CA ILE A 3 -1.51 23.30 3.08
C ILE A 3 -0.30 22.85 2.27
N GLU A 4 0.66 23.76 2.08
CA GLU A 4 1.86 23.47 1.30
C GLU A 4 2.80 22.52 2.05
N GLY A 5 2.83 21.24 1.66
CA GLY A 5 3.56 20.19 2.36
C GLY A 5 5.08 20.41 2.42
N SER A 6 5.67 21.06 1.42
CA SER A 6 7.08 21.45 1.40
C SER A 6 7.45 22.37 2.58
N ILE A 7 6.61 23.38 2.85
CA ILE A 7 6.79 24.31 3.98
C ILE A 7 6.65 23.58 5.30
N VAL A 8 5.63 22.72 5.43
CA VAL A 8 5.40 21.93 6.65
C VAL A 8 6.60 21.05 6.96
N VAL A 9 7.09 20.31 5.96
CA VAL A 9 8.25 19.43 6.12
C VAL A 9 9.50 20.22 6.50
N ASN A 10 9.75 21.36 5.85
CA ASN A 10 10.91 22.20 6.19
C ASN A 10 10.84 22.69 7.64
N LYS A 11 9.67 23.15 8.09
CA LYS A 11 9.50 23.62 9.48
C LYS A 11 9.63 22.49 10.50
N VAL A 12 9.11 21.30 10.21
CA VAL A 12 9.28 20.12 11.08
C VAL A 12 10.75 19.72 11.19
N LYS A 13 11.52 19.80 10.09
CA LYS A 13 12.97 19.50 10.06
C LYS A 13 13.81 20.44 10.92
N GLU A 14 13.39 21.69 11.09
CA GLU A 14 14.06 22.66 11.98
C GLU A 14 13.82 22.35 13.47
N GLY A 15 12.76 21.61 13.78
CA GLY A 15 12.44 21.14 15.12
C GLY A 15 13.33 19.99 15.60
N LYS A 16 13.06 19.53 16.82
CA LYS A 16 13.77 18.39 17.44
C LYS A 16 12.79 17.47 18.14
N ALA A 17 13.16 16.19 18.23
CA ALA A 17 12.39 15.16 18.94
C ALA A 17 10.91 15.15 18.52
N ASP A 18 9.98 15.29 19.47
CA ASP A 18 8.53 15.15 19.24
C ASP A 18 7.86 16.41 18.66
N PHE A 19 8.64 17.43 18.23
CA PHE A 19 8.08 18.58 17.52
C PHE A 19 7.56 18.14 16.14
N GLY A 20 6.32 18.49 15.83
CA GLY A 20 5.73 18.17 14.55
C GLY A 20 4.49 18.99 14.23
N PHE A 21 3.90 18.72 13.07
CA PHE A 21 2.67 19.34 12.62
C PHE A 21 1.48 18.43 12.91
N ASN A 22 0.54 18.89 13.74
CA ASN A 22 -0.68 18.16 14.02
C ASN A 22 -1.69 18.41 12.90
N ALA A 23 -1.87 17.44 12.01
CA ALA A 23 -2.79 17.56 10.86
C ALA A 23 -4.27 17.65 11.25
N ARG A 24 -4.65 17.33 12.49
CA ARG A 24 -6.03 17.45 12.99
C ARG A 24 -6.37 18.90 13.36
N THR A 25 -5.42 19.61 13.98
CA THR A 25 -5.60 20.98 14.50
C THR A 25 -4.92 22.03 13.63
N GLU A 26 -4.07 21.60 12.69
CA GLU A 26 -3.26 22.45 11.81
C GLU A 26 -2.24 23.34 12.57
N VAL A 27 -1.75 22.86 13.73
CA VAL A 27 -0.80 23.58 14.59
C VAL A 27 0.53 22.83 14.69
N TYR A 28 1.63 23.58 14.81
CA TYR A 28 2.94 23.02 15.16
C TYR A 28 3.08 22.92 16.68
N GLU A 29 3.25 21.71 17.18
CA GLU A 29 3.28 21.45 18.61
C GLU A 29 4.10 20.20 18.94
N ASN A 30 4.22 19.89 20.23
CA ASN A 30 4.78 18.62 20.66
C ASN A 30 3.72 17.52 20.49
N LEU A 31 3.93 16.64 19.51
CA LEU A 31 2.94 15.62 19.13
C LEU A 31 2.70 14.58 20.22
N TYR A 32 3.72 14.28 21.03
CA TYR A 32 3.58 13.37 22.17
C TYR A 32 2.62 13.94 23.22
N LYS A 33 2.78 15.23 23.60
CA LYS A 33 1.88 15.92 24.52
C LYS A 33 0.47 16.11 23.93
N ALA A 34 0.36 16.28 22.62
CA ALA A 34 -0.92 16.37 21.90
C ALA A 34 -1.63 15.01 21.75
N GLY A 35 -0.99 13.91 22.15
CA GLY A 35 -1.56 12.56 22.07
C GLY A 35 -1.54 11.95 20.66
N VAL A 36 -0.78 12.54 19.73
CA VAL A 36 -0.54 11.98 18.39
C VAL A 36 0.71 11.10 18.48
N ILE A 37 0.50 9.83 18.84
CA ILE A 37 1.57 8.89 19.19
C ILE A 37 1.39 7.60 18.41
N ASP A 38 2.49 7.12 17.81
CA ASP A 38 2.57 5.80 17.18
C ASP A 38 3.40 4.83 18.04
N PRO A 39 2.95 3.57 18.25
CA PRO A 39 3.76 2.57 18.93
C PRO A 39 5.06 2.29 18.17
N THR A 40 6.17 2.13 18.90
CA THR A 40 7.50 1.90 18.30
C THR A 40 7.52 0.72 17.31
N LYS A 41 6.79 -0.35 17.61
CA LYS A 41 6.69 -1.52 16.72
C LYS A 41 6.09 -1.17 15.35
N VAL A 42 5.12 -0.25 15.30
CA VAL A 42 4.42 0.12 14.06
C VAL A 42 5.39 0.81 13.11
N ALA A 43 6.07 1.87 13.57
CA ALA A 43 7.03 2.61 12.74
C ALA A 43 8.20 1.73 12.29
N ARG A 44 8.74 0.91 13.21
CA ARG A 44 9.86 -0.01 12.91
C ARG A 44 9.49 -1.03 11.84
N VAL A 45 8.39 -1.77 12.04
CA VAL A 45 7.98 -2.85 11.13
C VAL A 45 7.56 -2.28 9.78
N ALA A 46 6.91 -1.12 9.75
CA ALA A 46 6.57 -0.45 8.49
C ALA A 46 7.82 -0.13 7.67
N LEU A 47 8.85 0.45 8.29
CA LEU A 47 10.11 0.77 7.61
C LEU A 47 10.87 -0.49 7.16
N GLU A 48 11.01 -1.49 8.03
CA GLU A 48 11.71 -2.75 7.73
C GLU A 48 11.06 -3.48 6.55
N ASN A 49 9.73 -3.60 6.53
CA ASN A 49 9.00 -4.24 5.43
C ASN A 49 9.11 -3.44 4.13
N ALA A 50 9.00 -2.10 4.20
CA ALA A 50 9.16 -1.25 3.02
C ALA A 50 10.56 -1.37 2.42
N ALA A 51 11.60 -1.33 3.26
CA ALA A 51 12.98 -1.51 2.82
C ALA A 51 13.22 -2.92 2.24
N SER A 52 12.60 -3.96 2.81
CA SER A 52 12.70 -5.34 2.30
C SER A 52 12.13 -5.47 0.88
N ILE A 53 10.92 -4.98 0.63
CA ILE A 53 10.31 -5.02 -0.71
C ILE A 53 11.07 -4.12 -1.69
N ALA A 54 11.45 -2.90 -1.28
CA ALA A 54 12.24 -2.01 -2.11
C ALA A 54 13.58 -2.65 -2.51
N GLY A 55 14.27 -3.29 -1.55
CA GLY A 55 15.52 -4.01 -1.80
C GLY A 55 15.34 -5.18 -2.77
N MET A 56 14.30 -5.99 -2.58
CA MET A 56 13.96 -7.09 -3.49
C MET A 56 13.68 -6.60 -4.91
N LEU A 57 12.90 -5.52 -5.06
CA LEU A 57 12.57 -4.96 -6.38
C LEU A 57 13.79 -4.38 -7.07
N LEU A 58 14.66 -3.68 -6.34
CA LEU A 58 15.88 -3.06 -6.90
C LEU A 58 16.90 -4.10 -7.41
N THR A 59 16.89 -5.31 -6.86
CA THR A 59 17.81 -6.40 -7.27
C THR A 59 17.16 -7.42 -8.21
N THR A 60 15.87 -7.27 -8.52
CA THR A 60 15.16 -8.14 -9.45
C THR A 60 15.30 -7.62 -10.87
N GLU A 61 16.14 -8.27 -11.67
CA GLU A 61 16.40 -7.89 -13.07
C GLU A 61 15.28 -8.27 -14.04
N ALA A 62 14.48 -9.29 -13.71
CA ALA A 62 13.41 -9.77 -14.58
C ALA A 62 12.22 -10.34 -13.78
N VAL A 63 11.02 -10.13 -14.31
CA VAL A 63 9.77 -10.73 -13.82
C VAL A 63 9.16 -11.52 -14.97
N ILE A 64 8.98 -12.83 -14.77
CA ILE A 64 8.32 -13.71 -15.75
C ILE A 64 6.89 -13.93 -15.30
N ALA A 65 5.94 -13.72 -16.21
CA ALA A 65 4.52 -13.95 -15.98
C ALA A 65 3.92 -14.88 -17.04
N ASP A 66 3.01 -15.74 -16.63
CA ASP A 66 2.26 -16.61 -17.55
C ASP A 66 1.30 -15.78 -18.42
N LYS A 67 1.11 -16.21 -19.67
CA LYS A 67 0.08 -15.61 -20.53
C LYS A 67 -1.31 -15.89 -19.94
N PRO A 68 -2.23 -14.91 -19.99
CA PRO A 68 -3.63 -15.16 -19.65
C PRO A 68 -4.15 -16.38 -20.41
N LYS A 69 -4.70 -17.36 -19.70
CA LYS A 69 -5.35 -18.50 -20.35
C LYS A 69 -6.64 -17.99 -21.00
N PRO A 70 -6.94 -18.37 -22.27
CA PRO A 70 -8.27 -18.15 -22.80
C PRO A 70 -9.29 -18.81 -21.87
N GLU A 71 -10.41 -18.12 -21.60
CA GLU A 71 -11.52 -18.73 -20.87
C GLU A 71 -11.86 -20.05 -21.53
N ALA A 72 -11.92 -21.12 -20.72
CA ALA A 72 -12.39 -22.40 -21.20
C ALA A 72 -13.78 -22.17 -21.78
N ALA A 73 -13.97 -22.42 -23.08
CA ALA A 73 -15.28 -22.39 -23.70
C ALA A 73 -16.21 -23.20 -22.81
N HIS A 74 -17.22 -22.55 -22.23
CA HIS A 74 -18.25 -23.24 -21.49
C HIS A 74 -18.74 -24.36 -22.39
N ALA A 75 -18.50 -25.61 -21.97
CA ALA A 75 -19.05 -26.76 -22.64
C ALA A 75 -20.57 -26.64 -22.52
N HIS A 76 -21.19 -26.05 -23.53
CA HIS A 76 -22.63 -26.12 -23.68
C HIS A 76 -22.99 -27.60 -23.67
N PRO A 77 -23.85 -28.07 -22.75
CA PRO A 77 -24.31 -29.45 -22.80
C PRO A 77 -24.92 -29.67 -24.18
N ALA A 78 -24.36 -30.63 -24.93
CA ALA A 78 -24.93 -31.03 -26.20
C ALA A 78 -26.39 -31.46 -25.94
N PRO A 79 -27.36 -30.95 -26.70
CA PRO A 79 -28.74 -31.38 -26.53
C PRO A 79 -28.82 -32.87 -26.81
N ASP A 80 -29.44 -33.56 -25.87
CA ASP A 80 -29.88 -34.95 -25.94
C ASP A 80 -30.46 -35.22 -27.33
N MET A 81 -29.70 -35.94 -28.18
CA MET A 81 -30.18 -36.45 -29.46
C MET A 81 -31.12 -37.61 -29.15
N GLY A 82 -32.33 -37.25 -28.75
CA GLY A 82 -33.45 -38.16 -28.61
C GLY A 82 -33.78 -38.81 -29.95
N GLY A 83 -34.04 -40.12 -29.90
CA GLY A 83 -34.85 -40.82 -30.88
C GLY A 83 -34.08 -41.59 -31.95
N MET A 84 -33.85 -42.87 -31.68
CA MET A 84 -34.06 -43.93 -32.66
C MET A 84 -34.55 -45.16 -31.88
N GLY A 85 -35.88 -45.33 -31.89
CA GLY A 85 -36.52 -46.58 -31.50
C GLY A 85 -36.33 -47.67 -32.55
N TYR A 86 -36.71 -48.88 -32.12
CA TYR A 86 -36.58 -50.21 -32.72
C TYR A 86 -35.25 -50.92 -32.48
#